data_AF-A0A2N2GDK7-F1
#
_entry.id   AF-A0A2N2GDK7-F1
#
_cell.length_a   1.000
_cell.length_b   1.000
_cell.length_c   1.000
_cell.angle_alpha   90.00
_cell.angle_beta   90.00
_cell.angle_gamma   90.00
#
_symmetry.space_group_name_H-M   'P 1'
#
loop_
_entity.id
_entity.type
_entity.pdbx_description
1 polymer ?
#
loop_
_entity_poly.entity_id
_entity_poly.type
_entity_poly.pdbx_seq_one_letter_code
_entity_poly.pdbx_strand_id
1 'polypeptide(L)'
;MKYNFDRSKPFYPLVMSYLAQLHGLKEICAIGAIAVANGKRDFTIPSHCNDTRNDIETGIKSLLSPLNLAVTGDTEKLDVSIEFVAKEMALNHGYLLPFQARAASACLAMAHEITKYNACRTNEKKWEFLRHCRNAISHNAKWHFLNKEPINEAEWRGIKLEAKMHGEPLFVQADGTGNLKLGDPIALLWDIESEYPNMTV
;
A
#
# COMPACT_ATOMS: atom_id res chain seq x y z
N MET A 1 6.18 13.17 10.33
CA MET A 1 5.76 13.03 8.91
C MET A 1 5.35 14.41 8.41
N LYS A 2 5.65 14.80 7.15
CA LYS A 2 5.28 16.13 6.61
C LYS A 2 3.77 16.32 6.46
N TYR A 3 3.05 15.25 6.15
CA TYR A 3 1.61 15.24 5.91
C TYR A 3 0.86 14.83 7.18
N ASN A 4 -0.10 15.63 7.65
CA ASN A 4 -0.75 15.47 8.96
C ASN A 4 -2.24 15.14 8.79
N PHE A 5 -2.54 13.91 8.40
CA PHE A 5 -3.91 13.42 8.18
C PHE A 5 -4.76 13.49 9.45
N ASP A 6 -6.01 13.90 9.29
CA ASP A 6 -7.00 13.90 10.37
C ASP A 6 -7.43 12.47 10.67
N ARG A 7 -7.26 12.04 11.93
CA ARG A 7 -7.57 10.68 12.38
C ARG A 7 -9.04 10.29 12.25
N SER A 8 -9.93 11.27 12.17
CA SER A 8 -11.36 11.08 11.99
C SER A 8 -11.78 10.91 10.52
N LYS A 9 -10.87 11.15 9.58
CA LYS A 9 -11.17 11.19 8.13
C LYS A 9 -10.86 9.87 7.42
N PRO A 10 -11.52 9.64 6.26
CA PRO A 10 -11.39 8.39 5.50
C PRO A 10 -9.95 8.01 5.11
N PHE A 11 -9.07 8.97 4.84
CA PHE A 11 -7.74 8.64 4.30
C PHE A 11 -6.72 8.26 5.36
N TYR A 12 -6.87 8.71 6.62
CA TYR A 12 -5.94 8.34 7.70
C TYR A 12 -5.74 6.82 7.85
N PRO A 13 -6.79 5.98 8.03
CA PRO A 13 -6.62 4.54 8.18
C PRO A 13 -6.01 3.89 6.93
N LEU A 14 -6.29 4.42 5.73
CA LEU A 14 -5.72 3.92 4.48
C LEU A 14 -4.22 4.21 4.39
N VAL A 15 -3.80 5.43 4.75
CA VAL A 15 -2.39 5.83 4.76
C VAL A 15 -1.61 5.03 5.80
N MET A 16 -2.19 4.81 6.98
CA MET A 16 -1.57 3.96 8.00
C MET A 16 -1.43 2.51 7.53
N SER A 17 -2.45 1.97 6.84
CA SER A 17 -2.40 0.63 6.26
C SER A 17 -1.34 0.52 5.16
N TYR A 18 -1.25 1.54 4.29
CA TYR A 18 -0.23 1.62 3.25
C TYR A 18 1.20 1.62 3.84
N LEU A 19 1.44 2.47 4.84
CA LEU A 19 2.72 2.54 5.53
C LEU A 19 3.06 1.23 6.24
N ALA A 20 2.10 0.62 6.94
CA ALA A 20 2.31 -0.67 7.60
C ALA A 20 2.69 -1.77 6.59
N GLN A 21 2.04 -1.82 5.43
CA GLN A 21 2.39 -2.77 4.36
C GLN A 21 3.80 -2.54 3.81
N LEU A 22 4.19 -1.28 3.55
CA LEU A 22 5.54 -0.97 3.08
C LEU A 22 6.62 -1.30 4.11
N HIS A 23 6.36 -0.99 5.39
CA HIS A 23 7.26 -1.33 6.48
C HIS A 23 7.38 -2.85 6.68
N GLY A 24 6.25 -3.57 6.70
CA GLY A 24 6.21 -5.02 6.79
C GLY A 24 6.95 -5.69 5.62
N LEU A 25 6.74 -5.21 4.39
CA LEU A 25 7.47 -5.69 3.22
C LEU A 25 8.98 -5.50 3.37
N LYS A 26 9.42 -4.31 3.80
CA LYS A 26 10.84 -4.02 4.02
C LYS A 26 11.44 -4.95 5.06
N GLU A 27 10.72 -5.21 6.15
CA GLU A 27 11.16 -6.09 7.22
C GLU A 27 11.24 -7.56 6.77
N ILE A 28 10.21 -8.06 6.07
CA ILE A 28 10.21 -9.41 5.49
C ILE A 28 11.38 -9.60 4.53
N CYS A 29 11.66 -8.63 3.67
CA CYS A 29 12.80 -8.71 2.75
C CYS A 29 14.15 -8.71 3.50
N ALA A 30 14.26 -7.92 4.58
CA ALA A 30 15.46 -7.90 5.41
C ALA A 30 15.68 -9.24 6.14
N ILE A 31 14.61 -9.83 6.68
CA ILE A 31 14.64 -11.18 7.29
C ILE A 31 15.10 -12.20 6.26
N GLY A 32 14.51 -12.18 5.06
CA GLY A 32 14.83 -13.11 3.98
C GLY A 32 16.29 -13.00 3.53
N ALA A 33 16.79 -11.78 3.35
CA ALA A 33 18.19 -11.54 2.99
C ALA A 33 19.15 -12.08 4.05
N ILE A 34 18.87 -11.88 5.34
CA ILE A 34 19.69 -12.43 6.44
C ILE A 34 19.64 -13.96 6.46
N ALA A 35 18.44 -14.53 6.30
CA ALA A 35 18.24 -15.98 6.31
C ALA A 35 18.97 -16.68 5.15
N VAL A 36 19.00 -16.04 3.97
CA VAL A 36 19.76 -16.53 2.80
C VAL A 36 21.27 -16.32 3.00
N ALA A 37 21.68 -15.24 3.67
CA ALA A 37 23.08 -14.85 3.75
C ALA A 37 23.94 -15.70 4.68
N ASN A 38 23.52 -16.10 5.91
CA ASN A 38 24.34 -16.92 6.84
C ASN A 38 23.67 -17.36 8.17
N GLY A 39 22.40 -17.77 8.17
CA GLY A 39 21.78 -18.45 9.34
C GLY A 39 20.89 -17.55 10.21
N LYS A 40 20.01 -18.21 10.98
CA LYS A 40 18.83 -17.66 11.66
C LYS A 40 19.05 -16.29 12.31
N ARG A 41 18.07 -15.40 12.13
CA ARG A 41 17.99 -14.14 12.87
C ARG A 41 17.57 -14.44 14.31
N ASP A 42 18.45 -14.23 15.28
CA ASP A 42 18.05 -14.18 16.69
C ASP A 42 17.45 -12.81 16.97
N PHE A 43 16.12 -12.75 17.11
CA PHE A 43 15.44 -11.56 17.62
C PHE A 43 15.76 -11.40 19.11
N THR A 44 16.85 -10.69 19.43
CA THR A 44 17.15 -10.27 20.80
C THR A 44 16.37 -8.99 21.10
N ILE A 45 15.30 -9.10 21.89
CA ILE A 45 14.54 -7.94 22.38
C ILE A 45 15.37 -7.27 23.49
N PRO A 46 15.78 -6.00 23.38
CA PRO A 46 16.52 -5.30 24.42
C PRO A 46 15.73 -5.25 25.74
N SER A 47 16.39 -5.54 26.85
CA SER A 47 15.76 -5.75 28.16
C SER A 47 15.26 -4.50 28.89
N HIS A 48 15.16 -3.34 28.22
CA HIS A 48 14.89 -2.05 28.85
C HIS A 48 13.50 -1.47 28.52
N CYS A 49 12.43 -2.24 28.82
CA CYS A 49 11.09 -1.68 28.90
C CYS A 49 10.35 -2.33 30.09
N ASN A 50 10.24 -1.60 31.19
CA ASN A 50 9.52 -2.05 32.38
C ASN A 50 8.05 -1.59 32.29
N ASP A 51 7.14 -2.50 32.60
CA ASP A 51 5.70 -2.34 32.86
C ASP A 51 4.68 -2.45 31.70
N THR A 52 5.10 -2.68 30.45
CA THR A 52 4.18 -3.11 29.34
C THR A 52 4.55 -4.47 28.73
N ARG A 53 5.48 -5.17 29.38
CA ARG A 53 6.26 -6.27 28.81
C ARG A 53 5.44 -7.51 28.47
N ASN A 54 4.48 -7.93 29.29
CA ASN A 54 3.73 -9.16 28.98
C ASN A 54 2.79 -9.01 27.78
N ASP A 55 2.11 -7.86 27.63
CA ASP A 55 1.16 -7.65 26.53
C ASP A 55 1.88 -7.30 25.22
N ILE A 56 2.96 -6.53 25.29
CA ILE A 56 3.79 -6.22 24.12
C ILE A 56 4.60 -7.45 23.70
N GLU A 57 5.18 -8.21 24.63
CA GLU A 57 5.93 -9.42 24.29
C GLU A 57 5.01 -10.53 23.78
N THR A 58 3.82 -10.70 24.36
CA THR A 58 2.80 -11.64 23.84
C THR A 58 2.26 -11.18 22.48
N GLY A 59 2.02 -9.87 22.31
CA GLY A 59 1.58 -9.30 21.04
C GLY A 59 2.64 -9.35 19.95
N ILE A 60 3.91 -9.12 20.27
CA ILE A 60 5.02 -9.27 19.32
C ILE A 60 5.29 -10.76 19.04
N LYS A 61 5.27 -11.62 20.06
CA LYS A 61 5.38 -13.08 19.86
C LYS A 61 4.25 -13.64 19.01
N SER A 62 3.03 -13.14 19.14
CA SER A 62 1.92 -13.55 18.27
C SER A 62 2.09 -13.04 16.83
N LEU A 63 2.70 -11.87 16.64
CA LEU A 63 3.09 -11.36 15.31
C LEU A 63 4.24 -12.15 14.67
N LEU A 64 5.10 -12.78 15.47
CA LEU A 64 6.18 -13.65 15.02
C LEU A 64 5.78 -15.13 14.94
N SER A 65 4.67 -15.52 15.57
CA SER A 65 4.09 -16.84 15.42
C SER A 65 3.55 -17.02 14.01
N PRO A 66 3.44 -18.25 13.51
CA PRO A 66 2.88 -18.45 12.19
C PRO A 66 1.49 -17.85 12.05
N LEU A 67 1.22 -17.29 10.87
CA LEU A 67 -0.12 -16.82 10.52
C LEU A 67 -1.04 -18.04 10.44
N ASN A 68 -1.92 -18.14 11.44
CA ASN A 68 -2.90 -19.20 11.57
C ASN A 68 -4.23 -18.75 10.95
N LEU A 69 -4.40 -18.96 9.65
CA LEU A 69 -5.56 -18.48 8.88
C LEU A 69 -6.63 -19.56 8.77
N ALA A 70 -7.84 -19.24 9.24
CA ALA A 70 -8.99 -20.10 9.04
C ALA A 70 -9.51 -19.98 7.60
N VAL A 71 -9.92 -21.10 7.01
CA VAL A 71 -10.52 -21.16 5.68
C VAL A 71 -11.95 -21.67 5.80
N THR A 72 -12.90 -20.99 5.15
CA THR A 72 -14.31 -21.39 5.19
C THR A 72 -14.49 -22.76 4.52
N GLY A 73 -15.05 -23.71 5.26
CA GLY A 73 -15.30 -25.07 4.77
C GLY A 73 -14.21 -26.08 5.11
N ASP A 74 -13.03 -25.62 5.55
CA ASP A 74 -11.93 -26.47 5.96
C ASP A 74 -11.92 -26.63 7.48
N THR A 75 -11.61 -27.83 7.95
CA THR A 75 -11.40 -28.10 9.38
C THR A 75 -9.98 -27.75 9.83
N GLU A 76 -9.03 -27.74 8.90
CA GLU A 76 -7.62 -27.40 9.16
C GLU A 76 -7.37 -25.90 8.91
N LYS A 77 -6.40 -25.34 9.62
CA LYS A 77 -5.95 -23.96 9.42
C LYS A 77 -4.73 -23.95 8.51
N LEU A 78 -4.60 -22.90 7.71
CA LEU A 78 -3.34 -22.60 7.03
C LEU A 78 -2.38 -22.02 8.05
N ASP A 79 -1.29 -22.74 8.30
CA ASP A 79 -0.17 -22.32 9.14
C ASP A 79 0.95 -21.81 8.21
N VAL A 80 1.15 -20.48 8.20
CA VAL A 80 2.15 -19.83 7.34
C VAL A 80 3.21 -19.15 8.20
N SER A 81 4.40 -19.76 8.25
CA SER A 81 5.57 -19.19 8.92
C SER A 81 6.10 -17.95 8.20
N ILE A 82 6.50 -16.94 8.97
CA ILE A 82 7.10 -15.71 8.44
C ILE A 82 8.47 -15.99 7.81
N GLU A 83 9.21 -16.98 8.30
CA GLU A 83 10.49 -17.42 7.73
C GLU A 83 10.32 -18.00 6.33
N PHE A 84 9.25 -18.77 6.09
CA PHE A 84 8.91 -19.26 4.76
C PHE A 84 8.64 -18.10 3.80
N VAL A 85 7.77 -17.17 4.18
CA VAL A 85 7.44 -15.98 3.36
C VAL A 85 8.68 -15.13 3.09
N ALA A 86 9.50 -14.89 4.11
CA ALA A 86 10.72 -14.09 3.99
C ALA A 86 11.73 -14.74 3.03
N LYS A 87 11.91 -16.07 3.12
CA LYS A 87 12.76 -16.82 2.20
C LYS A 87 12.26 -16.73 0.77
N GLU A 88 10.96 -16.94 0.54
CA GLU A 88 10.35 -16.79 -0.79
C GLU A 88 10.53 -15.38 -1.35
N MET A 89 10.30 -14.35 -0.52
CA MET A 89 10.51 -12.96 -0.91
C MET A 89 11.95 -12.68 -1.30
N ALA A 90 12.95 -13.21 -0.58
CA ALA A 90 14.36 -13.00 -0.92
C ALA A 90 14.79 -13.73 -2.19
N LEU A 91 14.41 -15.00 -2.32
CA LEU A 91 14.80 -15.83 -3.47
C LEU A 91 14.10 -15.41 -4.76
N ASN A 92 12.86 -14.92 -4.66
CA ASN A 92 12.02 -14.57 -5.81
C ASN A 92 11.71 -13.05 -5.89
N HIS A 93 12.56 -12.20 -5.28
CA HIS A 93 12.31 -10.76 -5.14
C HIS A 93 12.05 -10.06 -6.47
N GLY A 94 12.73 -10.44 -7.55
CA GLY A 94 12.54 -9.84 -8.89
C GLY A 94 11.12 -10.02 -9.43
N TYR A 95 10.48 -11.14 -9.11
CA TYR A 95 9.09 -11.40 -9.44
C TYR A 95 8.14 -10.81 -8.40
N LEU A 96 8.38 -11.03 -7.10
CA LEU A 96 7.41 -10.71 -6.04
C LEU A 96 7.36 -9.23 -5.66
N LEU A 97 8.48 -8.50 -5.64
CA LEU A 97 8.51 -7.10 -5.22
C LEU A 97 7.60 -6.18 -6.05
N PRO A 98 7.59 -6.27 -7.40
CA PRO A 98 6.65 -5.49 -8.20
C PRO A 98 5.18 -5.73 -7.82
N PHE A 99 4.78 -6.97 -7.52
CA PHE A 99 3.40 -7.26 -7.11
C PHE A 99 3.08 -6.73 -5.72
N GLN A 100 4.02 -6.79 -4.77
CA GLN A 100 3.81 -6.26 -3.42
C GLN A 100 3.67 -4.73 -3.43
N ALA A 101 4.51 -4.04 -4.21
CA ALA A 101 4.38 -2.59 -4.38
C ALA A 101 3.02 -2.20 -5.02
N ARG A 102 2.55 -2.99 -6.00
CA ARG A 102 1.21 -2.81 -6.59
C ARG A 102 0.10 -3.11 -5.60
N ALA A 103 0.20 -4.17 -4.81
CA ALA A 103 -0.79 -4.54 -3.80
C ALA A 103 -0.94 -3.42 -2.76
N ALA A 104 0.18 -2.85 -2.29
CA ALA A 104 0.15 -1.71 -1.38
C ALA A 104 -0.63 -0.52 -1.97
N SER A 105 -0.51 -0.28 -3.27
CA SER A 105 -1.22 0.81 -3.94
C SER A 105 -2.75 0.68 -3.96
N ALA A 106 -3.31 -0.46 -3.55
CA ALA A 106 -4.74 -0.64 -3.33
C ALA A 106 -5.33 0.42 -2.37
N CYS A 107 -4.50 1.08 -1.55
CA CYS A 107 -4.93 2.24 -0.76
C CYS A 107 -5.57 3.36 -1.60
N LEU A 108 -5.10 3.62 -2.83
CA LEU A 108 -5.69 4.63 -3.72
C LEU A 108 -7.03 4.17 -4.30
N ALA A 109 -7.15 2.88 -4.63
CA ALA A 109 -8.41 2.31 -5.07
C ALA A 109 -9.45 2.35 -3.93
N MET A 110 -9.05 1.98 -2.71
CA MET A 110 -9.92 2.07 -1.54
C MET A 110 -10.31 3.51 -1.23
N ALA A 111 -9.36 4.45 -1.29
CA ALA A 111 -9.62 5.88 -1.08
C ALA A 111 -10.68 6.40 -2.05
N HIS A 112 -10.59 6.01 -3.33
CA HIS A 112 -11.62 6.31 -4.31
C HIS A 112 -12.98 5.72 -3.93
N GLU A 113 -13.03 4.44 -3.54
CA GLU A 113 -14.28 3.74 -3.27
C GLU A 113 -15.00 4.25 -2.01
N ILE A 114 -14.28 4.50 -0.91
CA ILE A 114 -14.91 4.98 0.34
C ILE A 114 -15.40 6.42 0.25
N THR A 115 -14.90 7.20 -0.72
CA THR A 115 -15.30 8.60 -0.92
C THR A 115 -16.23 8.80 -2.12
N LYS A 116 -16.61 7.73 -2.86
CA LYS A 116 -17.34 7.85 -4.12
C LYS A 116 -18.72 8.51 -4.02
N TYR A 117 -19.32 8.52 -2.84
CA TYR A 117 -20.60 9.17 -2.56
C TYR A 117 -20.48 10.42 -1.68
N ASN A 118 -19.27 10.86 -1.35
CA ASN A 118 -19.09 12.06 -0.55
C ASN A 118 -19.47 13.31 -1.37
N ALA A 119 -20.21 14.24 -0.77
CA ALA A 119 -20.59 15.51 -1.39
C ALA A 119 -19.38 16.37 -1.83
N CYS A 120 -18.21 16.17 -1.22
CA CYS A 120 -16.98 16.86 -1.60
C CYS A 120 -16.36 16.34 -2.91
N ARG A 121 -16.91 15.25 -3.47
CA ARG A 121 -16.40 14.65 -4.70
C ARG A 121 -16.95 15.38 -5.91
N THR A 122 -16.11 16.21 -6.50
CA THR A 122 -16.41 16.96 -7.73
C THR A 122 -15.66 16.34 -8.92
N ASN A 123 -15.91 16.84 -10.15
CA ASN A 123 -15.12 16.50 -11.35
C ASN A 123 -13.77 17.26 -11.39
N GLU A 124 -13.24 17.67 -10.24
CA GLU A 124 -11.96 18.35 -10.15
C GLU A 124 -10.79 17.43 -10.49
N LYS A 125 -9.70 18.05 -10.98
CA LYS A 125 -8.57 17.35 -11.59
C LYS A 125 -7.97 16.25 -10.72
N LYS A 126 -7.88 16.45 -9.40
CA LYS A 126 -7.30 15.47 -8.46
C LYS A 126 -8.22 14.29 -8.20
N TRP A 127 -9.53 14.51 -8.15
CA TRP A 127 -10.51 13.44 -7.99
C TRP A 127 -10.56 12.56 -9.23
N GLU A 128 -10.48 13.18 -10.41
CA GLU A 128 -10.37 12.46 -11.68
C GLU A 128 -9.03 11.72 -11.79
N PHE A 129 -7.93 12.33 -11.34
CA PHE A 129 -6.64 11.64 -11.24
C PHE A 129 -6.73 10.41 -10.32
N LEU A 130 -7.31 10.54 -9.12
CA LEU A 130 -7.52 9.43 -8.19
C LEU A 130 -8.44 8.34 -8.78
N ARG A 131 -9.48 8.70 -9.52
CA ARG A 131 -10.33 7.76 -10.27
C ARG A 131 -9.52 6.97 -11.29
N HIS A 132 -8.64 7.62 -12.04
CA HIS A 132 -7.76 6.92 -12.97
C HIS A 132 -6.72 6.05 -12.26
N CYS A 133 -6.21 6.44 -11.08
CA CYS A 133 -5.37 5.55 -10.26
C CYS A 133 -6.12 4.27 -9.87
N ARG A 134 -7.38 4.40 -9.42
CA ARG A 134 -8.24 3.25 -9.10
C ARG A 134 -8.41 2.33 -10.31
N ASN A 135 -8.71 2.87 -11.48
CA ASN A 135 -8.81 2.08 -12.71
C ASN A 135 -7.48 1.38 -13.01
N ALA A 136 -6.36 2.10 -12.94
CA ALA A 136 -5.06 1.53 -13.21
C ALA A 136 -4.73 0.34 -12.30
N ILE A 137 -5.06 0.44 -11.01
CA ILE A 137 -4.87 -0.64 -10.02
C ILE A 137 -5.67 -1.89 -10.41
N SER A 138 -6.92 -1.74 -10.86
CA SER A 138 -7.75 -2.84 -11.38
C SER A 138 -7.22 -3.45 -12.68
N HIS A 139 -6.30 -2.78 -13.37
CA HIS A 139 -5.70 -3.21 -14.64
C HIS A 139 -4.18 -3.40 -14.52
N ASN A 140 -3.76 -4.18 -13.53
CA ASN A 140 -2.36 -4.58 -13.30
C ASN A 140 -1.42 -3.38 -13.04
N ALA A 141 -1.94 -2.36 -12.36
CA ALA A 141 -1.24 -1.10 -12.08
C ALA A 141 -0.66 -0.42 -13.33
N LYS A 142 -1.45 -0.41 -14.41
CA LYS A 142 -1.16 0.31 -15.65
C LYS A 142 -2.32 1.24 -15.98
N TRP A 143 -2.03 2.43 -16.48
CA TRP A 143 -3.09 3.35 -16.87
C TRP A 143 -4.04 2.68 -17.85
N HIS A 144 -5.33 2.79 -17.58
CA HIS A 144 -6.36 2.19 -18.39
C HIS A 144 -7.39 3.25 -18.74
N PHE A 145 -7.44 3.56 -20.04
CA PHE A 145 -8.32 4.56 -20.63
C PHE A 145 -9.17 3.89 -21.72
N LEU A 146 -10.49 3.95 -21.57
CA LEU A 146 -11.44 3.48 -22.58
C LEU A 146 -12.28 4.67 -23.07
N ASN A 147 -12.98 4.51 -24.19
CA ASN A 147 -14.01 5.46 -24.61
C ASN A 147 -13.56 6.94 -24.66
N LYS A 148 -12.35 7.20 -25.16
CA LYS A 148 -11.72 8.54 -25.24
C LYS A 148 -11.39 9.16 -23.86
N GLU A 149 -11.23 8.35 -22.83
CA GLU A 149 -10.66 8.81 -21.56
C GLU A 149 -9.22 9.32 -21.70
N PRO A 150 -8.78 10.26 -20.84
CA PRO A 150 -9.59 10.95 -19.81
C PRO A 150 -10.55 11.98 -20.43
N ILE A 151 -11.84 11.91 -20.08
CA ILE A 151 -12.88 12.84 -20.58
C ILE A 151 -12.81 14.18 -19.86
N ASN A 152 -12.71 14.12 -18.53
CA ASN A 152 -12.43 15.26 -17.68
C ASN A 152 -10.92 15.41 -17.52
N GLU A 153 -10.45 16.64 -17.31
CA GLU A 153 -9.03 16.86 -17.05
C GLU A 153 -8.62 16.17 -15.75
N ALA A 154 -7.60 15.31 -15.82
CA ALA A 154 -7.04 14.59 -14.69
C ALA A 154 -5.57 14.97 -14.53
N GLU A 155 -5.27 15.74 -13.48
CA GLU A 155 -3.95 16.32 -13.28
C GLU A 155 -3.63 16.41 -11.78
N TRP A 156 -2.41 16.03 -11.41
CA TRP A 156 -1.89 16.21 -10.07
C TRP A 156 -0.39 16.47 -10.08
N ARG A 157 0.05 17.56 -9.42
CA ARG A 157 1.46 17.98 -9.30
C ARG A 157 2.25 17.95 -10.61
N GLY A 158 1.64 18.45 -11.70
CA GLY A 158 2.25 18.50 -13.03
C GLY A 158 2.19 17.19 -13.82
N ILE A 159 1.66 16.11 -13.26
CA ILE A 159 1.35 14.88 -13.99
C ILE A 159 -0.04 15.05 -14.59
N LYS A 160 -0.09 15.39 -15.88
CA LYS A 160 -1.33 15.46 -16.65
C LYS A 160 -1.56 14.13 -17.35
N LEU A 161 -2.68 13.47 -17.05
CA LEU A 161 -3.04 12.21 -17.72
C LEU A 161 -3.52 12.50 -19.14
N GLU A 162 -3.00 11.73 -20.09
CA GLU A 162 -3.34 11.82 -21.51
C GLU A 162 -3.64 10.43 -22.06
N ALA A 163 -4.51 10.34 -23.06
CA ALA A 163 -4.92 9.07 -23.65
C ALA A 163 -3.73 8.22 -24.15
N LYS A 164 -2.64 8.86 -24.58
CA LYS A 164 -1.41 8.18 -25.03
C LYS A 164 -0.69 7.40 -23.94
N MET A 165 -0.94 7.72 -22.66
CA MET A 165 -0.34 7.02 -21.52
C MET A 165 -1.01 5.67 -21.24
N HIS A 166 -2.03 5.27 -22.03
CA HIS A 166 -2.69 3.97 -21.89
C HIS A 166 -1.66 2.82 -21.90
N GLY A 167 -1.72 1.95 -20.90
CA GLY A 167 -0.82 0.81 -20.74
C GLY A 167 0.53 1.13 -20.08
N GLU A 168 0.86 2.41 -19.86
CA GLU A 168 2.05 2.79 -19.11
C GLU A 168 1.89 2.43 -17.62
N PRO A 169 2.99 2.08 -16.93
CA PRO A 169 2.94 1.76 -15.50
C PRO A 169 2.46 2.93 -14.64
N LEU A 170 1.61 2.64 -13.65
CA LEU A 170 1.19 3.63 -12.66
C LEU A 170 2.40 4.13 -11.84
N PHE A 171 3.24 3.20 -11.37
CA PHE A 171 4.44 3.50 -10.59
C PHE A 171 5.70 3.42 -11.43
N VAL A 172 6.68 4.25 -11.07
CA VAL A 172 8.02 4.24 -11.64
C VAL A 172 8.66 2.86 -11.44
N GLN A 173 9.07 2.25 -12.55
CA GLN A 173 9.79 0.98 -12.60
C GLN A 173 11.30 1.19 -12.66
N ALA A 174 12.07 0.11 -12.59
CA ALA A 174 13.53 0.15 -12.61
C ALA A 174 14.10 0.70 -13.94
N ASP A 175 13.37 0.56 -15.04
CA ASP A 175 13.72 1.12 -16.35
C ASP A 175 13.37 2.61 -16.50
N GLY A 176 12.81 3.23 -15.44
CA GLY A 176 12.41 4.64 -15.42
C GLY A 176 11.01 4.91 -15.98
N THR A 177 10.30 3.90 -16.50
CA THR A 177 8.92 4.07 -16.99
C THR A 177 7.91 4.19 -15.85
N GLY A 178 6.84 4.95 -16.06
CA GLY A 178 5.75 5.17 -15.09
C GLY A 178 5.80 6.54 -14.42
N ASN A 179 4.77 6.87 -13.62
CA ASN A 179 4.53 8.27 -13.22
C ASN A 179 4.58 8.51 -11.71
N LEU A 180 4.14 7.56 -10.88
CA LEU A 180 4.08 7.73 -9.43
C LEU A 180 5.27 7.09 -8.73
N LYS A 181 5.83 7.76 -7.74
CA LYS A 181 6.76 7.22 -6.75
C LYS A 181 6.00 6.64 -5.56
N LEU A 182 6.66 5.81 -4.76
CA LEU A 182 6.03 5.19 -3.58
C LEU A 182 5.55 6.19 -2.51
N GLY A 183 6.05 7.42 -2.50
CA GLY A 183 5.56 8.48 -1.61
C GLY A 183 4.31 9.21 -2.14
N ASP A 184 4.01 9.07 -3.43
CA ASP A 184 2.97 9.85 -4.10
C ASP A 184 1.55 9.46 -3.69
N PRO A 185 1.22 8.19 -3.37
CA PRO A 185 -0.10 7.87 -2.83
C PRO A 185 -0.44 8.68 -1.58
N ILE A 186 0.52 8.83 -0.66
CA ILE A 186 0.34 9.61 0.57
C ILE A 186 0.17 11.09 0.23
N ALA A 187 0.99 11.60 -0.68
CA ALA A 187 0.93 13.01 -1.07
C ALA A 187 -0.38 13.36 -1.79
N LEU A 188 -0.87 12.49 -2.68
CA LEU A 188 -2.13 12.67 -3.42
C LEU A 188 -3.31 12.71 -2.46
N LEU A 189 -3.41 11.74 -1.54
CA LEU A 189 -4.49 11.70 -0.56
C LEU A 189 -4.45 12.91 0.39
N TRP A 190 -3.25 13.36 0.76
CA TRP A 190 -3.09 14.56 1.59
C TRP A 190 -3.57 15.82 0.86
N ASP A 191 -3.18 15.98 -0.39
CA ASP A 191 -3.55 17.14 -1.20
C ASP A 191 -5.05 17.21 -1.48
N ILE A 192 -5.73 16.06 -1.51
CA ILE A 192 -7.20 16.00 -1.58
C ILE A 192 -7.79 16.34 -0.21
N GLU A 193 -7.39 15.67 0.87
CA GLU A 193 -7.95 15.91 2.21
C GLU A 193 -7.80 17.36 2.68
N SER A 194 -6.68 18.00 2.34
CA SER A 194 -6.39 19.39 2.67
C SER A 194 -7.34 20.39 2.01
N GLU A 195 -7.91 20.05 0.85
CA GLU A 195 -8.89 20.90 0.14
C GLU A 195 -10.31 20.68 0.64
N TYR A 196 -10.58 19.55 1.32
CA TYR A 196 -11.89 19.17 1.78
C TYR A 196 -11.91 18.95 3.30
N PRO A 197 -11.94 20.04 4.09
CA PRO A 197 -11.90 19.96 5.55
C PRO A 197 -13.10 19.19 6.13
N ASN A 198 -14.24 19.17 5.43
CA ASN A 198 -15.49 18.54 5.86
C ASN A 198 -15.68 17.11 5.30
N MET A 199 -14.65 16.50 4.70
CA MET A 199 -14.73 15.14 4.17
C MET A 199 -14.95 14.13 5.29
N THR A 200 -15.92 13.23 5.10
CA THR A 200 -16.29 12.15 6.02
C THR A 200 -16.43 10.82 5.27
N VAL A 201 -16.50 9.71 6.00
CA VAL A 201 -16.90 8.41 5.45
C VAL A 201 -18.41 8.38 5.24
#